data_AF-A0AAV0CWH8-F1
#
_entry.id   AF-A0AAV0CWH8-F1
#
_cell.length_a   1.000
_cell.length_b   1.000
_cell.length_c   1.000
_cell.angle_alpha   90.00
_cell.angle_beta   90.00
_cell.angle_gamma   90.00
#
_symmetry.space_group_name_H-M   'P 1'
#
loop_
_entity.id
_entity.type
_entity.pdbx_description
1 polymer ?
#
loop_
_entity_poly.entity_id
_entity_poly.type
_entity_poly.pdbx_seq_one_letter_code
_entity_poly.pdbx_strand_id
1 'polypeptide(L)'
;MVVLDELPFSHVEGEGFRYFCRVACPHWKVPSRKTIARDVLNLFYSEKTKLKSDLSSYRVCLTTDTWTLIQNINYMVLTAHFIDRNWMLHKRILNFCVIPNHKGESVAKLLEECLVEWGIEKILTITVDNASSNDVGLKDLIKRISSWRVENVLLHEGKNLHMRCVAHILNLIVNDGLGLLNKCIQSIRNAVRYARSSPQRLEMFRNCVERVKIESKGLVNMDVPTRWNSTFLMLQAALKFRKAFDRLIEDDGHYLGYFIGEKQEKIREGPPFDDDWQKAEVFANFLRPFYEVTLKICCLTFMLFPCLYLCF
;
A
#
# COMPACT_ATOMS: atom_id res chain seq x y z
N MET A 1 3.06 2.57 26.48
CA MET A 1 4.39 2.77 25.88
C MET A 1 4.65 1.72 24.81
N VAL A 2 5.12 0.50 25.12
CA VAL A 2 5.48 -0.50 24.08
C VAL A 2 4.44 -0.69 22.97
N VAL A 3 3.16 -0.88 23.33
CA VAL A 3 2.07 -1.02 22.34
C VAL A 3 1.67 0.32 21.71
N LEU A 4 1.63 1.40 22.49
CA LEU A 4 1.17 2.72 22.04
C LEU A 4 2.16 3.42 21.10
N ASP A 5 3.45 3.23 21.36
CA ASP A 5 4.56 3.87 20.65
C ASP A 5 5.25 2.89 19.68
N GLU A 6 4.66 1.70 19.49
CA GLU A 6 5.14 0.66 18.57
C GLU A 6 6.62 0.27 18.75
N LEU A 7 7.07 0.21 20.01
CA LEU A 7 8.46 -0.06 20.35
C LEU A 7 8.76 -1.56 20.34
N PRO A 8 10.00 -1.96 20.00
CA PRO A 8 10.40 -3.36 20.12
C PRO A 8 10.33 -3.80 21.57
N PHE A 9 9.99 -5.08 21.83
CA PHE A 9 9.94 -5.62 23.19
C PHE A 9 11.28 -5.51 23.94
N SER A 10 12.40 -5.45 23.22
CA SER A 10 13.73 -5.23 23.79
C SER A 10 13.97 -3.81 24.29
N HIS A 11 13.09 -2.84 23.98
CA HIS A 11 13.23 -1.45 24.41
C HIS A 11 13.37 -1.33 25.94
N VAL A 12 12.63 -2.14 26.70
CA VAL A 12 12.68 -2.16 28.17
C VAL A 12 14.04 -2.62 28.73
N GLU A 13 14.91 -3.16 27.89
CA GLU A 13 16.24 -3.61 28.27
C GLU A 13 17.34 -2.60 27.97
N GLY A 14 17.02 -1.50 27.27
CA GLY A 14 17.97 -0.43 26.99
C GLY A 14 18.44 0.28 28.25
N GLU A 15 19.73 0.62 28.30
CA GLU A 15 20.36 1.25 29.48
C GLU A 15 19.71 2.58 29.83
N GLY A 16 19.45 3.43 28.84
CA GLY A 16 18.80 4.73 29.04
C GLY A 16 17.39 4.60 29.63
N PHE A 17 16.57 3.66 29.10
CA PHE A 17 15.24 3.40 29.65
C PHE A 17 15.31 2.90 31.09
N ARG A 18 16.20 1.93 31.37
CA ARG A 18 16.39 1.40 32.73
C ARG A 18 16.90 2.45 33.71
N TYR A 19 17.78 3.34 33.28
CA TYR A 19 18.24 4.46 34.08
C TYR A 19 17.08 5.40 34.40
N PHE A 20 16.31 5.82 33.38
CA PHE A 20 15.11 6.64 33.55
C PHE A 20 14.13 6.04 34.56
N CYS A 21 13.79 4.75 34.43
CA CYS A 21 12.88 4.06 35.33
C CYS A 21 13.40 4.01 36.78
N ARG A 22 14.71 3.84 36.95
CA ARG A 22 15.35 3.78 38.27
C ARG A 22 15.34 5.12 38.98
N VAL A 23 15.46 6.22 38.24
CA VAL A 23 15.34 7.59 38.78
C VAL A 23 13.89 7.92 39.08
N ALA A 24 12.97 7.63 38.15
CA ALA A 24 11.56 7.97 38.27
C ALA A 24 10.82 7.13 39.33
N CYS A 25 11.12 5.83 39.44
CA CYS A 25 10.53 4.92 40.42
C CYS A 25 11.54 3.84 40.85
N PRO A 26 12.40 4.13 41.86
CA PRO A 26 13.53 3.27 42.23
C PRO A 26 13.17 1.84 42.64
N HIS A 27 11.97 1.63 43.17
CA HIS A 27 11.49 0.32 43.62
C HIS A 27 10.85 -0.51 42.49
N TRP A 28 10.56 0.10 41.34
CA TRP A 28 9.97 -0.61 40.22
C TRP A 28 11.01 -1.43 39.47
N LYS A 29 10.81 -2.75 39.42
CA LYS A 29 11.65 -3.66 38.64
C LYS A 29 11.16 -3.69 37.21
N VAL A 30 11.98 -3.18 36.30
CA VAL A 30 11.67 -3.19 34.87
C VAL A 30 11.55 -4.65 34.39
N PRO A 31 10.42 -5.03 33.76
CA PRO A 31 10.20 -6.39 33.26
C PRO A 31 11.18 -6.73 32.12
N SER A 32 11.41 -8.03 31.91
CA SER A 32 12.19 -8.52 30.77
C SER A 32 11.41 -8.41 29.45
N ARG A 33 12.10 -8.44 28.30
CA ARG A 33 11.44 -8.51 26.99
C ARG A 33 10.46 -9.68 26.88
N LYS A 34 10.79 -10.82 27.52
CA LYS A 34 9.95 -12.04 27.52
C LYS A 34 8.68 -11.84 28.31
N THR A 35 8.78 -11.15 29.45
CA THR A 35 7.63 -10.79 30.29
C THR A 35 6.70 -9.86 29.53
N ILE A 36 7.23 -8.80 28.93
CA ILE A 36 6.45 -7.87 28.10
C ILE A 36 5.76 -8.61 26.95
N ALA A 37 6.47 -9.45 26.20
CA ALA A 37 5.89 -10.20 25.08
C ALA A 37 4.73 -11.11 25.53
N ARG A 38 4.90 -11.82 26.65
CA ARG A 38 3.84 -12.66 27.24
C ARG A 38 2.64 -11.83 27.66
N ASP A 39 2.87 -10.70 28.33
CA ASP A 39 1.78 -9.88 28.85
C ASP A 39 0.99 -9.20 27.71
N VAL A 40 1.68 -8.77 26.64
CA VAL A 40 1.05 -8.28 25.40
C VAL A 40 0.24 -9.38 24.73
N LEU A 41 0.75 -10.61 24.69
CA LEU A 41 0.01 -11.74 24.12
C LEU A 41 -1.24 -12.10 24.94
N ASN A 42 -1.14 -12.06 26.26
CA ASN A 42 -2.29 -12.26 27.15
C ASN A 42 -3.35 -11.16 26.96
N LEU A 43 -2.91 -9.90 26.83
CA LEU A 43 -3.80 -8.79 26.48
C LEU A 43 -4.50 -9.04 25.15
N PHE A 44 -3.75 -9.45 24.12
CA PHE A 44 -4.32 -9.81 22.82
C PHE A 44 -5.39 -10.90 22.94
N TYR A 45 -5.15 -12.00 23.66
CA TYR A 45 -6.14 -13.06 23.83
C TYR A 45 -7.40 -12.58 24.57
N SER A 46 -7.24 -11.75 25.60
CA SER A 46 -8.36 -11.09 26.29
C SER A 46 -9.20 -10.26 25.34
N GLU A 47 -8.57 -9.35 24.58
CA GLU A 47 -9.26 -8.48 23.63
C GLU A 47 -9.87 -9.25 22.46
N LYS A 48 -9.21 -10.32 21.99
CA LYS A 48 -9.73 -11.21 20.95
C LYS A 48 -11.05 -11.88 21.39
N THR A 49 -11.12 -12.37 22.63
CA THR A 49 -12.36 -12.97 23.16
C THR A 49 -13.49 -11.94 23.22
N LYS A 50 -13.22 -10.71 23.68
CA LYS A 50 -14.20 -9.63 23.70
C LYS A 50 -14.69 -9.29 22.30
N LEU A 51 -13.77 -9.11 21.35
CA LEU A 51 -14.11 -8.80 19.97
C LEU A 51 -14.89 -9.93 19.30
N LYS A 52 -14.53 -11.19 19.53
CA LYS A 52 -15.28 -12.36 19.05
C LYS A 52 -16.74 -12.33 19.53
N SER A 53 -16.96 -12.03 20.81
CA SER A 53 -18.32 -11.86 21.35
C SER A 53 -19.07 -10.71 20.67
N ASP A 54 -18.41 -9.58 20.46
CA ASP A 54 -19.02 -8.39 19.84
C ASP A 54 -19.40 -8.65 18.37
N LEU A 55 -18.49 -9.25 17.59
CA LEU A 55 -18.69 -9.56 16.16
C LEU A 55 -19.90 -10.46 15.90
N SER A 56 -20.26 -11.37 16.83
CA SER A 56 -21.43 -12.26 16.69
C SER A 56 -22.76 -11.50 16.49
N SER A 57 -22.82 -10.25 16.97
CA SER A 57 -23.99 -9.38 16.86
C SER A 57 -24.14 -8.75 15.48
N TYR A 58 -23.08 -8.73 14.67
CA TYR A 58 -23.06 -8.00 13.41
C TYR A 58 -22.93 -8.94 12.22
N ARG A 59 -23.43 -8.48 11.07
CA ARG A 59 -23.04 -9.05 9.79
C ARG A 59 -21.81 -8.31 9.30
N VAL A 60 -20.75 -9.06 8.98
CA VAL A 60 -19.44 -8.49 8.68
C VAL A 60 -19.15 -8.57 7.20
N CYS A 61 -18.27 -7.68 6.76
CA CYS A 61 -17.64 -7.75 5.46
C CYS A 61 -16.15 -7.93 5.62
N LEU A 62 -15.57 -8.69 4.73
CA LEU A 62 -14.16 -9.04 4.79
C LEU A 62 -13.40 -8.39 3.64
N THR A 63 -12.17 -7.98 3.92
CA THR A 63 -11.19 -7.65 2.88
C THR A 63 -9.96 -8.49 3.13
N THR A 64 -9.39 -9.11 2.09
CA THR A 64 -8.13 -9.83 2.19
C THR A 64 -7.09 -9.32 1.22
N ASP A 65 -5.88 -9.10 1.74
CA ASP A 65 -4.69 -8.77 0.96
C ASP A 65 -3.68 -9.89 1.03
N THR A 66 -3.04 -10.17 -0.10
CA THR A 66 -2.00 -11.17 -0.23
C THR A 66 -0.81 -10.58 -0.95
N TRP A 67 0.38 -10.66 -0.35
CA TRP A 67 1.62 -10.17 -0.96
C TRP A 67 2.78 -11.09 -0.64
N THR A 68 3.83 -11.02 -1.46
CA THR A 68 5.09 -11.75 -1.27
C THR A 68 6.17 -10.78 -0.80
N LEU A 69 6.79 -11.05 0.35
CA LEU A 69 7.97 -10.31 0.79
C LEU A 69 9.23 -10.75 0.03
N ILE A 70 10.28 -9.93 0.12
CA ILE A 70 11.58 -10.15 -0.54
C ILE A 70 12.22 -11.49 -0.15
N GLN A 71 11.90 -12.03 1.04
CA GLN A 71 12.35 -13.33 1.51
C GLN A 71 11.57 -14.52 0.90
N ASN A 72 10.75 -14.29 -0.13
CA ASN A 72 9.84 -15.27 -0.74
C ASN A 72 8.82 -15.87 0.24
N ILE A 73 8.39 -15.07 1.22
CA ILE A 73 7.34 -15.43 2.18
C ILE A 73 6.05 -14.74 1.75
N ASN A 74 4.98 -15.53 1.56
CA ASN A 74 3.67 -15.01 1.21
C ASN A 74 2.87 -14.73 2.48
N TYR A 75 2.32 -13.53 2.59
CA TYR A 75 1.46 -13.14 3.70
C TYR A 75 0.04 -12.95 3.21
N MET A 76 -0.89 -13.15 4.13
CA MET A 76 -2.30 -12.79 3.98
C MET A 76 -2.76 -12.05 5.22
N VAL A 77 -3.46 -10.92 5.01
CA VAL A 77 -4.18 -10.22 6.07
C VAL A 77 -5.67 -10.34 5.82
N LEU A 78 -6.43 -10.73 6.84
CA LEU A 78 -7.88 -10.69 6.82
C LEU A 78 -8.36 -9.58 7.73
N THR A 79 -9.18 -8.68 7.19
CA THR A 79 -9.78 -7.58 7.95
C THR A 79 -11.29 -7.68 7.89
N ALA A 80 -11.95 -7.54 9.04
CA ALA A 80 -13.39 -7.40 9.15
C ALA A 80 -13.81 -5.93 9.25
N HIS A 81 -14.90 -5.62 8.58
CA HIS A 81 -15.57 -4.34 8.56
C HIS A 81 -17.03 -4.54 8.95
N PHE A 82 -17.54 -3.74 9.89
CA PHE A 82 -18.92 -3.82 10.35
C PHE A 82 -19.41 -2.46 10.85
N ILE A 83 -20.73 -2.27 10.85
CA ILE A 83 -21.38 -1.07 11.38
C ILE A 83 -22.03 -1.45 12.70
N ASP A 84 -21.72 -0.71 13.76
CA ASP A 84 -22.31 -0.92 15.08
C ASP A 84 -23.71 -0.29 15.21
N ARG A 85 -24.31 -0.42 16.40
CA ARG A 85 -25.65 0.14 16.68
C ARG A 85 -25.69 1.67 16.66
N ASN A 86 -24.55 2.34 16.77
CA ASN A 86 -24.41 3.80 16.73
C ASN A 86 -24.08 4.30 15.32
N TRP A 87 -24.24 3.46 14.28
CA TRP A 87 -23.88 3.76 12.89
C TRP A 87 -22.40 4.10 12.71
N MET A 88 -21.53 3.58 13.58
CA MET A 88 -20.09 3.75 13.44
C MET A 88 -19.50 2.57 12.67
N LEU A 89 -18.70 2.88 11.65
CA LEU A 89 -17.92 1.89 10.91
C LEU A 89 -16.70 1.48 11.73
N HIS A 90 -16.57 0.17 11.97
CA HIS A 90 -15.42 -0.44 12.61
C HIS A 90 -14.61 -1.25 11.62
N LYS A 91 -13.29 -1.13 11.71
CA LYS A 91 -12.31 -1.95 11.00
C LYS A 91 -11.47 -2.71 12.03
N ARG A 92 -11.35 -4.04 11.89
CA ARG A 92 -10.55 -4.89 12.77
C ARG A 92 -9.75 -5.91 11.95
N ILE A 93 -8.45 -5.93 12.12
CA ILE A 93 -7.60 -6.99 11.55
C ILE A 93 -7.86 -8.26 12.37
N LEU A 94 -8.33 -9.30 11.70
CA LEU A 94 -8.63 -10.59 12.32
C LEU A 94 -7.39 -11.48 12.32
N ASN A 95 -6.80 -11.69 11.14
CA ASN A 95 -5.63 -12.54 10.97
C ASN A 95 -4.57 -11.81 10.15
N PHE A 96 -3.31 -12.02 10.54
CA PHE A 96 -2.13 -11.69 9.76
C PHE A 96 -1.25 -12.93 9.77
N CYS A 97 -1.15 -13.63 8.65
CA CYS A 97 -0.61 -14.99 8.62
C CYS A 97 0.21 -15.25 7.36
N VAL A 98 1.10 -16.24 7.46
CA VAL A 98 1.89 -16.74 6.33
C VAL A 98 1.05 -17.77 5.59
N ILE A 99 1.00 -17.65 4.26
CA ILE A 99 0.34 -18.61 3.38
C ILE A 99 1.38 -19.36 2.54
N PRO A 100 1.12 -20.63 2.17
CA PRO A 100 2.07 -21.39 1.38
C PRO A 100 2.19 -20.86 -0.06
N ASN A 101 1.10 -20.33 -0.62
CA ASN A 101 1.01 -19.85 -1.99
C ASN A 101 -0.26 -19.00 -2.19
N HIS A 102 -0.36 -18.30 -3.32
CA HIS A 102 -1.49 -17.45 -3.70
C HIS A 102 -2.61 -18.19 -4.47
N LYS A 103 -2.71 -19.52 -4.34
CA LYS A 103 -3.79 -20.28 -5.00
C LYS A 103 -5.10 -20.03 -4.27
N GLY A 104 -6.17 -19.83 -5.04
CA GLY A 104 -7.51 -19.57 -4.51
C GLY A 104 -8.01 -20.62 -3.52
N GLU A 105 -7.66 -21.89 -3.71
CA GLU A 105 -8.01 -22.98 -2.78
C GLU A 105 -7.36 -22.80 -1.40
N SER A 106 -6.08 -22.42 -1.37
CA SER A 106 -5.36 -22.18 -0.10
C SER A 106 -5.93 -20.96 0.62
N VAL A 107 -6.26 -19.90 -0.13
CA VAL A 107 -6.92 -18.70 0.41
C VAL A 107 -8.31 -19.03 0.94
N ALA A 108 -9.12 -19.80 0.20
CA ALA A 108 -10.47 -20.20 0.61
C ALA A 108 -10.47 -21.02 1.90
N LYS A 109 -9.56 -22.00 2.01
CA LYS A 109 -9.42 -22.81 3.22
C LYS A 109 -9.02 -21.97 4.43
N LEU A 110 -8.05 -21.05 4.26
CA LEU A 110 -7.64 -20.17 5.34
C LEU A 110 -8.74 -19.18 5.76
N LEU A 111 -9.52 -18.67 4.80
CA LEU A 111 -10.70 -17.86 5.09
C LEU A 111 -11.72 -18.64 5.91
N GLU A 112 -12.02 -19.88 5.52
CA GLU A 112 -12.93 -20.76 6.27
C GLU A 112 -12.42 -21.00 7.71
N GLU A 113 -11.15 -21.38 7.87
CA GLU A 113 -10.52 -21.59 9.18
C GLU A 113 -10.61 -20.34 10.05
N CYS A 114 -10.35 -19.16 9.48
CA CYS A 114 -10.44 -17.90 10.19
C CYS A 114 -11.88 -17.56 10.61
N LEU A 115 -12.86 -17.77 9.71
CA LEU A 115 -14.27 -17.56 10.03
C LEU A 115 -14.72 -18.45 11.20
N VAL A 116 -14.34 -19.73 11.19
CA VAL A 116 -14.63 -20.68 12.27
C VAL A 116 -13.93 -20.26 13.57
N GLU A 117 -12.64 -19.91 13.50
CA GLU A 117 -11.85 -19.46 14.66
C GLU A 117 -12.48 -18.22 15.32
N TRP A 118 -12.98 -17.28 14.51
CA TRP A 118 -13.61 -16.06 14.97
C TRP A 118 -15.12 -16.21 15.25
N GLY A 119 -15.73 -17.37 14.96
CA GLY A 119 -17.17 -17.58 15.14
C GLY A 119 -18.03 -16.64 14.28
N ILE A 120 -17.53 -16.30 13.08
CA ILE A 120 -18.20 -15.39 12.16
C ILE A 120 -19.12 -16.22 11.27
N GLU A 121 -20.41 -16.10 11.55
CA GLU A 121 -21.45 -16.86 10.84
C GLU A 121 -22.37 -15.95 10.02
N LYS A 122 -22.11 -14.64 9.96
CA LYS A 122 -22.94 -13.68 9.20
C LYS A 122 -22.03 -12.87 8.29
N ILE A 123 -21.95 -13.24 7.01
CA ILE A 123 -21.07 -12.58 6.05
C ILE A 123 -21.93 -11.84 5.02
N LEU A 124 -21.60 -10.58 4.77
CA LEU A 124 -22.25 -9.76 3.74
C LEU A 124 -21.45 -9.80 2.44
N THR A 125 -20.16 -9.44 2.46
CA THR A 125 -19.27 -9.46 1.29
C THR A 125 -17.84 -9.83 1.67
N ILE A 126 -17.08 -10.31 0.69
CA ILE A 126 -15.63 -10.52 0.76
C ILE A 126 -15.01 -9.80 -0.44
N THR A 127 -14.12 -8.86 -0.15
CA THR A 127 -13.34 -8.13 -1.16
C THR A 127 -11.94 -8.72 -1.25
N VAL A 128 -11.54 -9.06 -2.47
CA VAL A 128 -10.24 -9.66 -2.79
C VAL A 128 -9.60 -8.90 -3.96
N ASP A 129 -8.31 -9.14 -4.23
CA ASP A 129 -7.67 -8.62 -5.43
C ASP A 129 -8.28 -9.25 -6.69
N ASN A 130 -8.05 -8.65 -7.86
CA ASN A 130 -8.68 -9.14 -9.08
C ASN A 130 -7.94 -10.32 -9.73
N ALA A 131 -7.05 -11.02 -9.01
CA ALA A 131 -6.43 -12.22 -9.55
C ALA A 131 -7.48 -13.29 -9.85
N SER A 132 -7.36 -13.94 -11.02
CA SER A 132 -8.31 -14.97 -11.46
C SER A 132 -8.37 -16.18 -10.53
N SER A 133 -7.31 -16.45 -9.76
CA SER A 133 -7.30 -17.48 -8.72
C SER A 133 -8.35 -17.23 -7.64
N ASN A 134 -8.65 -15.98 -7.31
CA ASN A 134 -9.62 -15.63 -6.28
C ASN A 134 -11.07 -15.90 -6.71
N ASP A 135 -11.37 -15.82 -8.01
CA ASP A 135 -12.69 -16.17 -8.54
C ASP A 135 -13.01 -17.65 -8.25
N VAL A 136 -12.01 -18.53 -8.39
CA VAL A 136 -12.15 -19.96 -8.08
C VAL A 136 -12.19 -20.19 -6.57
N GLY A 137 -11.31 -19.51 -5.83
CA GLY A 137 -11.23 -19.61 -4.38
C GLY A 137 -12.53 -19.22 -3.68
N LEU A 138 -13.13 -18.09 -4.05
CA LEU A 138 -14.39 -17.65 -3.43
C LEU A 138 -15.58 -18.52 -3.80
N LYS A 139 -15.61 -19.10 -5.01
CA LYS A 139 -16.63 -20.11 -5.36
C LYS A 139 -16.50 -21.36 -4.47
N ASP A 140 -15.28 -21.80 -4.19
CA ASP A 140 -15.03 -22.92 -3.28
C ASP A 140 -15.43 -22.57 -1.83
N LEU A 141 -15.07 -21.37 -1.36
CA LEU A 141 -15.48 -20.86 -0.05
C LEU A 141 -17.00 -20.81 0.10
N ILE A 142 -17.73 -20.30 -0.90
CA ILE A 142 -19.20 -20.26 -0.88
C ILE A 142 -19.78 -21.67 -0.71
N LYS A 143 -19.24 -22.67 -1.42
CA LYS A 143 -19.70 -24.06 -1.28
C LYS A 143 -19.45 -24.59 0.14
N ARG A 144 -18.27 -24.32 0.69
CA ARG A 144 -17.88 -24.75 2.05
C ARG A 144 -18.80 -24.16 3.11
N ILE A 145 -18.96 -22.84 3.13
CA ILE A 145 -19.80 -22.16 4.13
C ILE A 145 -21.30 -22.40 3.92
N SER A 146 -21.75 -22.73 2.71
CA SER A 146 -23.14 -23.16 2.47
C SER A 146 -23.46 -24.52 3.10
N SER A 147 -22.44 -25.34 3.41
CA SER A 147 -22.63 -26.61 4.10
C SER A 147 -22.80 -26.47 5.61
N TRP A 148 -22.57 -25.27 6.16
CA TRP A 148 -22.72 -25.01 7.57
C TRP A 148 -24.20 -25.09 7.97
N ARG A 149 -24.47 -25.67 9.13
CA ARG A 149 -25.83 -25.79 9.69
C ARG A 149 -26.26 -24.50 10.41
N VAL A 150 -26.03 -23.37 9.77
CA VAL A 150 -26.36 -22.05 10.30
C VAL A 150 -27.24 -21.33 9.28
N GLU A 151 -28.36 -20.80 9.73
CA GLU A 151 -29.29 -20.07 8.86
C GLU A 151 -28.72 -18.70 8.50
N ASN A 152 -28.97 -18.25 7.27
CA ASN A 152 -28.65 -16.90 6.80
C ASN A 152 -27.16 -16.51 6.90
N VAL A 153 -26.25 -17.49 6.82
CA VAL A 153 -24.80 -17.23 6.74
C VAL A 153 -24.46 -16.34 5.56
N LEU A 154 -25.04 -16.69 4.42
CA LEU A 154 -24.92 -15.97 3.17
C LEU A 154 -26.25 -15.32 2.79
N LEU A 155 -26.17 -14.06 2.35
CA LEU A 155 -27.28 -13.41 1.67
C LEU A 155 -27.39 -13.88 0.22
N HIS A 156 -28.62 -14.11 -0.25
CA HIS A 156 -28.90 -14.50 -1.63
C HIS A 156 -28.03 -15.66 -2.14
N GLU A 157 -27.82 -16.69 -1.30
CA GLU A 157 -27.01 -17.88 -1.64
C GLU A 157 -25.56 -17.54 -2.02
N GLY A 158 -25.04 -16.39 -1.55
CA GLY A 158 -23.67 -15.94 -1.82
C GLY A 158 -23.47 -15.32 -3.21
N LYS A 159 -24.52 -15.08 -4.00
CA LYS A 159 -24.42 -14.51 -5.35
C LYS A 159 -23.67 -13.17 -5.41
N ASN A 160 -23.80 -12.35 -4.36
CA ASN A 160 -23.14 -11.05 -4.22
C ASN A 160 -22.00 -11.06 -3.19
N LEU A 161 -21.50 -12.24 -2.80
CA LEU A 161 -20.45 -12.32 -1.78
C LEU A 161 -19.13 -11.75 -2.29
N HIS A 162 -18.76 -12.05 -3.54
CA HIS A 162 -17.49 -11.62 -4.11
C HIS A 162 -17.55 -10.17 -4.61
N MET A 163 -16.76 -9.30 -3.98
CA MET A 163 -16.51 -7.94 -4.45
C MET A 163 -15.07 -7.81 -4.98
N ARG A 164 -14.92 -7.19 -6.16
CA ARG A 164 -13.60 -6.87 -6.72
C ARG A 164 -13.02 -5.62 -6.07
N CYS A 165 -11.70 -5.57 -5.95
CA CYS A 165 -11.02 -4.40 -5.41
C CYS A 165 -10.99 -3.27 -6.46
N VAL A 166 -11.77 -2.19 -6.26
CA VAL A 166 -11.75 -0.99 -7.13
C VAL A 166 -10.39 -0.32 -7.15
N ALA A 167 -9.64 -0.28 -6.04
CA ALA A 167 -8.26 0.23 -6.10
C ALA A 167 -7.44 -0.56 -7.13
N HIS A 168 -7.65 -1.86 -7.21
CA HIS A 168 -7.01 -2.70 -8.20
C HIS A 168 -7.53 -2.49 -9.62
N ILE A 169 -8.83 -2.31 -9.80
CA ILE A 169 -9.42 -1.91 -11.09
C ILE A 169 -8.81 -0.60 -11.58
N LEU A 170 -8.71 0.41 -10.72
CA LEU A 170 -8.12 1.71 -11.05
C LEU A 170 -6.65 1.56 -11.44
N ASN A 171 -5.89 0.76 -10.71
CA ASN A 171 -4.50 0.45 -11.07
C ASN A 171 -4.40 -0.23 -12.44
N LEU A 172 -5.29 -1.17 -12.78
CA LEU A 172 -5.29 -1.81 -14.10
C LEU A 172 -5.61 -0.79 -15.20
N ILE A 173 -6.63 0.05 -15.03
CA ILE A 173 -6.99 1.10 -15.99
C ILE A 173 -5.82 2.07 -16.20
N VAL A 174 -5.20 2.54 -15.11
CA VAL A 174 -4.10 3.50 -15.21
C VAL A 174 -2.86 2.88 -15.84
N ASN A 175 -2.50 1.64 -15.48
CA ASN A 175 -1.33 0.99 -16.07
C ASN A 175 -1.50 0.68 -17.56
N ASP A 176 -2.71 0.33 -18.00
CA ASP A 176 -3.03 0.18 -19.42
C ASP A 176 -2.79 1.51 -20.17
N GLY A 177 -3.27 2.61 -19.61
CA GLY A 177 -3.02 3.96 -20.15
C GLY A 177 -1.54 4.38 -20.11
N LEU A 178 -0.82 4.08 -19.03
CA LEU A 178 0.62 4.37 -18.90
C LEU A 178 1.45 3.67 -19.98
N GLY A 179 1.02 2.48 -20.41
CA GLY A 179 1.65 1.72 -21.49
C GLY A 179 1.75 2.50 -22.80
N LEU A 180 0.75 3.33 -23.11
CA LEU A 180 0.73 4.15 -24.32
C LEU A 180 1.78 5.27 -24.33
N LEU A 181 2.22 5.72 -23.15
CA LEU A 181 3.18 6.80 -22.98
C LEU A 181 4.53 6.33 -22.44
N ASN A 182 4.82 5.02 -22.53
CA ASN A 182 6.00 4.42 -21.91
C ASN A 182 7.31 5.13 -22.31
N LYS A 183 7.47 5.52 -23.59
CA LYS A 183 8.66 6.25 -24.07
C LYS A 183 8.80 7.64 -23.44
N CYS A 184 7.74 8.45 -23.48
CA CYS A 184 7.70 9.79 -22.87
C CYS A 184 8.01 9.71 -21.36
N ILE A 185 7.35 8.79 -20.66
CA ILE A 185 7.55 8.60 -19.22
C ILE A 185 8.99 8.13 -18.95
N GLN A 186 9.53 7.21 -19.76
CA GLN A 186 10.89 6.74 -19.61
C GLN A 186 11.92 7.85 -19.85
N SER A 187 11.69 8.72 -20.83
CA SER A 187 12.53 9.88 -21.12
C SER A 187 12.61 10.84 -19.93
N ILE A 188 11.45 11.22 -19.36
CA ILE A 188 11.38 12.07 -18.17
C ILE A 188 11.99 11.35 -16.94
N ARG A 189 11.70 10.06 -16.76
CA ARG A 189 12.28 9.24 -15.68
C ARG A 189 13.80 9.20 -15.75
N ASN A 190 14.37 9.10 -16.95
CA ASN A 190 15.81 9.11 -17.15
C ASN A 190 16.41 10.50 -16.84
N ALA A 191 15.75 11.59 -17.22
CA ALA A 191 16.15 12.95 -16.85
C ALA A 191 16.15 13.16 -15.32
N VAL A 192 15.07 12.75 -14.63
CA VAL A 192 15.00 12.81 -13.16
C VAL A 192 16.08 11.94 -12.52
N ARG A 193 16.34 10.75 -13.06
CA ARG A 193 17.41 9.87 -12.58
C ARG A 193 18.78 10.51 -12.72
N TYR A 194 19.05 11.17 -13.84
CA TYR A 194 20.29 11.90 -14.04
C TYR A 194 20.50 12.95 -12.95
N ALA A 195 19.52 13.85 -12.77
CA ALA A 195 19.59 14.92 -11.78
C ALA A 195 19.82 14.40 -10.35
N ARG A 196 19.34 13.19 -10.03
CA ARG A 196 19.46 12.60 -8.68
C ARG A 196 20.61 11.59 -8.52
N SER A 197 21.34 11.29 -9.57
CA SER A 197 22.31 10.19 -9.56
C SER A 197 23.57 10.48 -8.74
N SER A 198 23.89 11.75 -8.47
CA SER A 198 24.98 12.13 -7.57
C SER A 198 24.70 13.48 -6.88
N PRO A 199 25.34 13.79 -5.75
CA PRO A 199 25.26 15.10 -5.12
C PRO A 199 25.63 16.25 -6.06
N GLN A 200 26.65 16.04 -6.91
CA GLN A 200 27.11 17.05 -7.88
C GLN A 200 26.06 17.34 -8.95
N ARG A 201 25.43 16.30 -9.52
CA ARG A 201 24.36 16.48 -10.52
C ARG A 201 23.11 17.11 -9.90
N LEU A 202 22.81 16.77 -8.65
CA LEU A 202 21.69 17.38 -7.94
C LEU A 202 21.94 18.86 -7.68
N GLU A 203 23.17 19.23 -7.29
CA GLU A 203 23.55 20.62 -7.11
C GLU A 203 23.55 21.40 -8.43
N MET A 204 24.03 20.79 -9.51
CA MET A 204 23.96 21.37 -10.84
C MET A 204 22.51 21.64 -11.28
N PHE A 205 21.60 20.68 -11.01
CA PHE A 205 20.19 20.87 -11.28
C PHE A 205 19.58 21.97 -10.41
N ARG A 206 19.94 22.07 -9.12
CA ARG A 206 19.51 23.20 -8.25
C ARG A 206 19.96 24.55 -8.79
N ASN A 207 21.20 24.66 -9.25
CA ASN A 207 21.69 25.88 -9.89
C ASN A 207 20.87 26.24 -11.13
N CYS A 208 20.46 25.24 -11.94
CA CYS A 208 19.57 25.46 -13.07
C CYS A 208 18.20 26.00 -12.60
N VAL A 209 17.60 25.39 -11.57
CA VAL A 209 16.32 25.81 -10.95
C VAL A 209 16.38 27.27 -10.46
N GLU A 210 17.46 27.66 -9.79
CA GLU A 210 17.67 29.03 -9.32
C GLU A 210 17.82 30.03 -10.47
N ARG A 211 18.59 29.68 -11.51
CA ARG A 211 18.79 30.53 -12.70
C ARG A 211 17.50 30.79 -13.46
N VAL A 212 16.62 29.78 -13.55
CA VAL A 212 15.30 29.94 -14.18
C VAL A 212 14.23 30.52 -13.23
N LYS A 213 14.62 30.88 -11.99
CA LYS A 213 13.77 31.53 -10.98
C LYS A 213 12.49 30.76 -10.65
N ILE A 214 12.57 29.44 -10.55
CA ILE A 214 11.43 28.63 -10.11
C ILE A 214 11.27 28.76 -8.59
N GLU A 215 10.10 29.25 -8.14
CA GLU A 215 9.80 29.50 -6.71
C GLU A 215 9.51 28.22 -5.89
N SER A 216 9.53 27.05 -6.52
CA SER A 216 9.24 25.77 -5.87
C SER A 216 10.37 25.35 -4.92
N LYS A 217 10.06 25.22 -3.63
CA LYS A 217 10.97 24.64 -2.61
C LYS A 217 11.15 23.12 -2.72
N GLY A 218 10.37 22.45 -3.58
CA GLY A 218 10.43 21.02 -3.77
C GLY A 218 11.64 20.59 -4.61
N LEU A 219 11.90 19.28 -4.67
CA LEU A 219 12.84 18.66 -5.62
C LEU A 219 12.10 17.63 -6.47
N VAL A 220 12.67 17.29 -7.62
CA VAL A 220 12.22 16.13 -8.39
C VAL A 220 12.39 14.84 -7.58
N ASN A 221 11.44 13.91 -7.69
CA ASN A 221 11.44 12.62 -6.98
C ASN A 221 11.41 11.46 -7.98
N MET A 222 12.17 10.40 -7.70
CA MET A 222 12.10 9.16 -8.49
C MET A 222 10.79 8.42 -8.23
N ASP A 223 10.25 7.80 -9.28
CA ASP A 223 9.13 6.87 -9.16
C ASP A 223 9.60 5.47 -8.73
N VAL A 224 8.62 4.68 -8.28
CA VAL A 224 8.68 3.22 -8.16
C VAL A 224 7.85 2.70 -9.34
N PRO A 225 8.46 2.19 -10.43
CA PRO A 225 7.73 1.91 -11.67
C PRO A 225 6.56 0.93 -11.54
N THR A 226 6.57 0.08 -10.51
CA THR A 226 5.46 -0.84 -10.19
C THR A 226 4.26 -0.17 -9.53
N ARG A 227 4.36 1.12 -9.16
CA ARG A 227 3.32 1.90 -8.48
C ARG A 227 3.02 3.18 -9.26
N TRP A 228 1.93 3.15 -10.02
CA TRP A 228 1.52 4.28 -10.87
C TRP A 228 1.38 5.62 -10.11
N ASN A 229 0.95 5.59 -8.84
CA ASN A 229 0.85 6.78 -7.99
C ASN A 229 2.20 7.53 -7.88
N SER A 230 3.29 6.77 -7.78
CA SER A 230 4.63 7.34 -7.70
C SER A 230 5.09 7.90 -9.05
N THR A 231 4.72 7.26 -10.16
CA THR A 231 4.93 7.77 -11.52
C THR A 231 4.21 9.09 -11.72
N PHE A 232 2.94 9.17 -11.32
CA PHE A 232 2.15 10.40 -11.36
C PHE A 232 2.82 11.53 -10.55
N LEU A 233 3.26 11.25 -9.32
CA LEU A 233 3.95 12.24 -8.48
C LEU A 233 5.28 12.69 -9.10
N MET A 234 6.06 11.77 -9.68
CA MET A 234 7.28 12.11 -10.43
C MET A 234 6.96 13.04 -11.60
N LEU A 235 5.94 12.74 -12.40
CA LEU A 235 5.55 13.58 -13.54
C LEU A 235 5.11 14.98 -13.07
N GLN A 236 4.27 15.07 -12.04
CA GLN A 236 3.85 16.36 -11.48
C GLN A 236 5.02 17.19 -10.96
N ALA A 237 6.00 16.56 -10.31
CA ALA A 237 7.19 17.25 -9.86
C ALA A 237 8.05 17.69 -11.07
N ALA A 238 8.35 16.78 -12.00
CA ALA A 238 9.20 17.05 -13.15
C ALA A 238 8.65 18.18 -14.05
N LEU A 239 7.32 18.22 -14.27
CA LEU A 239 6.67 19.27 -15.05
C LEU A 239 6.89 20.67 -14.48
N LYS A 240 6.91 20.83 -13.14
CA LYS A 240 7.23 22.12 -12.49
C LYS A 240 8.66 22.57 -12.77
N PHE A 241 9.56 21.64 -13.10
CA PHE A 241 10.97 21.88 -13.35
C PHE A 241 11.37 21.74 -14.82
N ARG A 242 10.43 21.70 -15.76
CA ARG A 242 10.72 21.60 -17.21
C ARG A 242 11.79 22.59 -17.66
N LYS A 243 11.63 23.89 -17.35
CA LYS A 243 12.60 24.93 -17.71
C LYS A 243 14.00 24.70 -17.14
N ALA A 244 14.09 24.08 -15.96
CA ALA A 244 15.38 23.73 -15.36
C ALA A 244 16.04 22.55 -16.10
N PHE A 245 15.26 21.59 -16.61
CA PHE A 245 15.78 20.54 -17.49
C PHE A 245 16.21 21.09 -18.85
N ASP A 246 15.49 22.05 -19.42
CA ASP A 246 15.89 22.73 -20.65
C ASP A 246 17.24 23.44 -20.44
N ARG A 247 17.39 24.15 -19.31
CA ARG A 247 18.64 24.81 -18.95
C ARG A 247 19.79 23.83 -18.66
N LEU A 248 19.48 22.64 -18.14
CA LEU A 248 20.47 21.60 -17.87
C LEU A 248 21.14 21.09 -19.17
N ILE A 249 20.43 21.13 -20.31
CA ILE A 249 21.01 20.80 -21.62
C ILE A 249 22.13 21.77 -21.99
N GLU A 250 21.96 23.05 -21.66
CA GLU A 250 22.93 24.11 -21.97
C GLU A 250 24.10 24.14 -20.97
N ASP A 251 23.79 23.94 -19.69
CA ASP A 251 24.75 24.17 -18.60
C ASP A 251 25.58 22.92 -18.25
N ASP A 252 25.09 21.70 -18.50
CA ASP A 252 25.79 20.45 -18.19
C ASP A 252 26.14 19.65 -19.46
N GLY A 253 27.40 19.77 -19.90
CA GLY A 253 27.92 19.06 -21.06
C GLY A 253 27.88 17.52 -20.97
N HIS A 254 27.69 16.95 -19.77
CA HIS A 254 27.54 15.51 -19.59
C HIS A 254 26.09 15.02 -19.72
N TYR A 255 25.11 15.93 -19.71
CA TYR A 255 23.69 15.57 -19.71
C TYR A 255 23.29 14.87 -21.01
N LEU A 256 23.67 15.40 -22.17
CA LEU A 256 23.35 14.77 -23.46
C LEU A 256 24.06 13.42 -23.63
N GLY A 257 25.32 13.33 -23.21
CA GLY A 257 26.10 12.08 -23.26
C GLY A 257 25.49 10.93 -22.44
N TYR A 258 24.72 11.23 -21.39
CA TYR A 258 24.01 10.24 -20.58
C TYR A 258 22.98 9.42 -21.36
N PHE A 259 22.38 10.01 -22.40
CA PHE A 259 21.35 9.35 -23.21
C PHE A 259 21.94 8.56 -24.39
N ILE A 260 23.06 9.05 -24.94
CA ILE A 260 23.72 8.48 -26.12
C ILE A 260 24.56 7.24 -25.77
N GLY A 261 24.88 7.03 -24.48
CA GLY A 261 25.55 5.80 -24.01
C GLY A 261 27.05 5.79 -24.24
N GLU A 262 27.73 6.92 -24.00
CA GLU A 262 29.19 6.95 -24.07
C GLU A 262 29.79 6.05 -22.98
N LYS A 263 30.63 5.08 -23.39
CA LYS A 263 31.37 4.09 -22.56
C LYS A 263 30.57 2.89 -22.02
N GLN A 264 30.16 1.99 -22.91
CA GLN A 264 29.60 0.64 -22.60
C GLN A 264 28.25 0.66 -21.84
N GLU A 265 27.58 1.81 -21.74
CA GLU A 265 26.25 1.89 -21.15
C GLU A 265 25.12 1.76 -22.19
N LYS A 266 24.01 1.20 -21.74
CA LYS A 266 22.78 1.01 -22.53
C LYS A 266 22.23 2.38 -22.98
N ILE A 267 21.91 2.54 -24.27
CA ILE A 267 21.19 3.72 -24.80
C ILE A 267 19.92 3.93 -23.98
N ARG A 268 19.71 5.17 -23.51
CA ARG A 268 18.57 5.54 -22.66
C ARG A 268 17.61 6.41 -23.46
N GLU A 269 16.31 6.13 -23.35
CA GLU A 269 15.29 7.01 -23.92
C GLU A 269 15.46 8.45 -23.39
N GLY A 270 15.51 9.43 -24.29
CA GLY A 270 15.64 10.86 -23.97
C GLY A 270 16.85 11.54 -24.61
N PRO A 271 17.19 12.78 -24.22
CA PRO A 271 16.49 13.60 -23.22
C PRO A 271 15.03 13.93 -23.61
N PRO A 272 14.18 14.36 -22.66
CA PRO A 272 12.79 14.70 -22.97
C PRO A 272 12.72 15.95 -23.85
N PHE A 273 11.98 15.83 -24.96
CA PHE A 273 11.70 16.93 -25.88
C PHE A 273 10.36 17.60 -25.57
N ASP A 274 10.04 18.71 -26.23
CA ASP A 274 8.80 19.46 -26.02
C ASP A 274 7.54 18.59 -26.15
N ASP A 275 7.52 17.65 -27.09
CA ASP A 275 6.41 16.70 -27.27
C ASP A 275 6.28 15.73 -26.07
N ASP A 276 7.39 15.29 -25.48
CA ASP A 276 7.35 14.47 -24.25
C ASP A 276 6.74 15.25 -23.09
N TRP A 277 7.13 16.53 -22.93
CA TRP A 277 6.59 17.37 -21.87
C TRP A 277 5.11 17.68 -22.06
N GLN A 278 4.67 17.96 -23.28
CA GLN A 278 3.25 18.17 -23.59
C GLN A 278 2.41 16.92 -23.32
N LYS A 279 2.88 15.75 -23.77
CA LYS A 279 2.23 14.46 -23.48
C LYS A 279 2.14 14.20 -21.98
N ALA A 280 3.23 14.43 -21.25
CA ALA A 280 3.27 14.27 -19.80
C ALA A 280 2.32 15.21 -19.06
N GLU A 281 2.18 16.47 -19.52
CA GLU A 281 1.26 17.44 -18.94
C GLU A 281 -0.21 17.03 -19.12
N VAL A 282 -0.60 16.69 -20.35
CA VAL A 282 -1.95 16.19 -20.66
C VAL A 282 -2.24 14.95 -19.81
N PHE A 283 -1.29 14.01 -19.74
CA PHE A 283 -1.49 12.77 -19.01
C PHE A 283 -1.51 12.96 -17.50
N ALA A 284 -0.67 13.84 -16.94
CA ALA A 284 -0.72 14.16 -15.52
C ALA A 284 -2.06 14.82 -15.14
N ASN A 285 -2.63 15.65 -16.00
CA ASN A 285 -3.98 16.18 -15.79
C ASN A 285 -5.05 15.07 -15.83
N PHE A 286 -4.93 14.12 -16.78
CA PHE A 286 -5.81 12.96 -16.86
C PHE A 286 -5.71 12.01 -15.65
N LEU A 287 -4.51 11.80 -15.11
CA LEU A 287 -4.28 10.92 -13.96
C LEU A 287 -4.70 11.53 -12.63
N ARG A 288 -4.81 12.86 -12.53
CA ARG A 288 -5.10 13.54 -11.27
C ARG A 288 -6.41 13.09 -10.60
N PRO A 289 -7.54 12.98 -11.30
CA PRO A 289 -8.77 12.44 -10.71
C PRO A 289 -8.59 11.01 -10.18
N PHE A 290 -7.87 10.14 -10.91
CA PHE A 290 -7.57 8.79 -10.43
C PHE A 290 -6.77 8.84 -9.13
N TYR A 291 -5.78 9.74 -9.03
CA TYR A 291 -4.93 9.85 -7.85
C TYR A 291 -5.73 10.30 -6.63
N GLU A 292 -6.56 11.33 -6.80
CA GLU A 292 -7.46 11.82 -5.75
C GLU A 292 -8.46 10.75 -5.31
N VAL A 293 -9.03 10.00 -6.25
CA VAL A 293 -9.94 8.88 -5.97
C VAL A 293 -9.21 7.76 -5.24
N THR A 294 -7.99 7.42 -5.64
CA THR A 294 -7.18 6.41 -4.94
C THR A 294 -6.80 6.86 -3.53
N LEU A 295 -6.47 8.13 -3.30
CA LEU A 295 -6.26 8.63 -1.93
C LEU A 295 -7.52 8.52 -1.09
N LYS A 296 -8.69 8.81 -1.65
CA LYS A 296 -9.95 8.62 -0.91
C LYS A 296 -10.15 7.12 -0.64
N ILE A 297 -10.19 6.29 -1.67
CA ILE A 297 -10.47 4.86 -1.54
C ILE A 297 -9.46 4.14 -0.63
N CYS A 298 -8.18 4.50 -0.69
CA CYS A 298 -7.10 3.90 0.10
C CYS A 298 -6.79 4.64 1.42
N CYS A 299 -7.51 5.72 1.79
CA CYS A 299 -7.36 6.39 3.09
C CYS A 299 -8.68 6.58 3.86
N LEU A 300 -9.83 6.29 3.24
CA LEU A 300 -11.14 6.39 3.87
C LEU A 300 -11.28 5.50 5.11
N THR A 301 -11.27 6.18 6.24
CA THR A 301 -11.90 5.81 7.52
C THR A 301 -13.42 6.06 7.51
N PHE A 302 -14.01 6.51 6.39
CA PHE A 302 -15.44 6.86 6.29
C PHE A 302 -16.15 6.22 5.07
N MET A 303 -17.31 5.63 5.36
CA MET A 303 -18.43 5.09 4.54
C MET A 303 -18.37 5.23 3.00
N LEU A 304 -18.74 4.20 2.21
CA LEU A 304 -20.16 3.83 1.98
C LEU A 304 -20.39 2.37 1.54
N PHE A 305 -19.36 1.57 1.32
CA PHE A 305 -19.48 0.14 1.06
C PHE A 305 -18.28 -0.58 1.68
N PRO A 306 -18.40 -1.84 2.08
CA PRO A 306 -17.29 -2.64 2.64
C PRO A 306 -16.22 -3.03 1.61
N CYS A 307 -16.21 -2.32 0.50
CA CYS A 307 -15.27 -2.53 -0.55
C CYS A 307 -14.03 -1.70 -0.20
N LEU A 308 -12.89 -2.18 -0.70
CA LEU A 308 -11.78 -1.36 -1.15
C LEU A 308 -10.65 -1.12 -0.16
N TYR A 309 -9.94 -2.18 0.22
CA TYR A 309 -8.55 -2.01 0.60
C TYR A 309 -7.69 -3.14 0.07
N LEU A 310 -6.80 -2.77 -0.85
CA LEU A 310 -5.48 -3.35 -1.08
C LEU A 310 -4.56 -2.21 -1.48
N CYS A 311 -3.55 -1.93 -0.66
CA CYS A 311 -2.53 -0.94 -0.97
C CYS A 311 -1.49 -1.60 -1.89
N PHE A 312 -1.31 -1.01 -3.07
CA PHE A 312 -0.18 -1.28 -3.97
C PHE A 312 1.18 -0.93 -3.35
#